data_AF-A0A0C3S8Q6-F1
#
_entry.id   AF-A0A0C3S8Q6-F1
#
_cell.length_a   1.000
_cell.length_b   1.000
_cell.length_c   1.000
_cell.angle_alpha   90.00
_cell.angle_beta   90.00
_cell.angle_gamma   90.00
#
_symmetry.space_group_name_H-M   'P 1'
#
loop_
_entity.id
_entity.type
_entity.pdbx_description
1 polymer ?
#
loop_
_entity_poly.entity_id
_entity_poly.type
_entity_poly.pdbx_seq_one_letter_code
_entity_poly.pdbx_strand_id
1 'polypeptide(L)'
;QVLQAEVDAHKQQIIEKTRRMNHLLTINRLPPELLGEILLYWMETAKGQSATTDRKWTKIAHVCHHWREVALSSPRLWSSFTLGPLDWTREMLARSKRAPL
;
A
#
# COMPACT_ATOMS: atom_id res chain seq x y z
N GLN A 1 25.53 -20.04 -5.73
CA GLN A 1 26.89 -19.79 -6.29
C GLN A 1 27.13 -18.28 -6.25
N VAL A 2 28.37 -17.83 -6.01
CA VAL A 2 28.77 -16.44 -5.70
C VAL A 2 28.06 -15.35 -6.52
N LEU A 3 27.88 -15.56 -7.83
CA LEU A 3 27.18 -14.64 -8.73
C LEU A 3 25.73 -14.31 -8.29
N GLN A 4 25.00 -15.26 -7.72
CA GLN A 4 23.64 -15.01 -7.22
C GLN A 4 23.66 -14.04 -6.04
N ALA A 5 24.63 -14.18 -5.14
CA ALA A 5 24.80 -13.28 -4.01
C ALA A 5 25.18 -11.86 -4.46
N GLU A 6 26.01 -11.75 -5.49
CA GLU A 6 26.34 -10.46 -6.11
C GLU A 6 25.12 -9.81 -6.74
N VAL A 7 24.33 -10.55 -7.53
CA VAL A 7 23.07 -10.04 -8.11
C VAL A 7 22.12 -9.53 -7.02
N ASP A 8 21.98 -10.28 -5.93
CA ASP A 8 21.08 -9.90 -4.84
C ASP A 8 21.60 -8.66 -4.09
N ALA A 9 22.92 -8.52 -3.91
CA ALA A 9 23.52 -7.31 -3.35
C ALA A 9 23.24 -6.07 -4.22
N HIS A 10 23.39 -6.18 -5.55
CA HIS A 10 23.07 -5.08 -6.46
C HIS A 10 21.59 -4.70 -6.43
N LYS A 11 20.68 -5.69 -6.38
CA LYS A 11 19.24 -5.43 -6.23
C LYS A 11 18.94 -4.65 -4.94
N GLN A 12 19.56 -5.01 -3.82
CA GLN A 12 19.38 -4.28 -2.55
C GLN A 12 19.85 -2.82 -2.67
N GLN A 13 20.98 -2.58 -3.33
CA GLN A 13 21.46 -1.21 -3.57
C GLN A 13 20.50 -0.39 -4.44
N ILE A 14 19.92 -0.99 -5.48
CA ILE A 14 18.91 -0.34 -6.32
C ILE A 14 17.66 -0.03 -5.51
N ILE A 15 17.16 -0.98 -4.71
CA ILE A 15 15.99 -0.78 -3.85
C ILE A 15 16.24 0.39 -2.89
N GLU A 16 17.38 0.42 -2.23
CA GLU A 16 17.72 1.45 -1.26
C GLU A 16 17.82 2.84 -1.90
N LYS A 17 18.52 2.96 -3.03
CA LYS A 17 18.58 4.22 -3.79
C LYS A 17 17.21 4.69 -4.24
N THR A 18 16.37 3.76 -4.73
CA THR A 18 14.99 4.07 -5.15
C THR A 18 14.13 4.54 -3.98
N ARG A 19 14.27 3.92 -2.80
CA ARG A 19 13.58 4.36 -1.56
C ARG A 19 13.97 5.78 -1.19
N ARG A 20 15.26 6.09 -1.18
CA ARG A 20 15.77 7.45 -0.91
C ARG A 20 15.21 8.46 -1.91
N MET A 21 15.25 8.15 -3.21
CA MET A 21 14.70 9.01 -4.26
C MET A 21 13.20 9.25 -4.05
N ASN A 22 12.43 8.21 -3.75
CA ASN A 22 11.00 8.35 -3.46
C ASN A 22 10.76 9.27 -2.26
N HIS A 23 11.57 9.21 -1.21
CA HIS A 23 11.46 10.08 -0.05
C HIS A 23 11.72 11.56 -0.35
N LEU A 24 12.39 11.87 -1.47
CA LEU A 24 12.59 13.25 -1.93
C LEU A 24 11.33 13.85 -2.57
N LEU A 25 10.36 13.04 -2.98
CA LEU A 25 9.09 13.51 -3.55
C LEU A 25 8.24 14.19 -2.47
N THR A 26 7.66 15.36 -2.80
CA THR A 26 6.88 16.18 -1.85
C THR A 26 5.78 15.40 -1.14
N ILE A 27 5.06 14.53 -1.85
CA ILE A 27 3.97 13.71 -1.29
C ILE A 27 4.46 12.72 -0.23
N ASN A 28 5.72 12.25 -0.32
CA ASN A 28 6.32 11.30 0.62
C ASN A 28 6.96 11.98 1.84
N ARG A 29 6.93 13.32 1.90
CA ARG A 29 7.36 14.11 3.06
C ARG A 29 6.20 14.45 3.99
N LEU A 30 4.97 14.13 3.59
CA LEU A 30 3.81 14.28 4.43
C LEU A 30 3.92 13.34 5.65
N PRO A 31 3.41 13.74 6.83
CA PRO A 31 3.18 12.81 7.92
C PRO A 31 2.35 11.60 7.43
N PRO A 32 2.64 10.39 7.94
CA PRO A 32 1.96 9.17 7.49
C PRO A 32 0.44 9.23 7.68
N GLU A 33 -0.04 9.98 8.68
CA GLU A 33 -1.47 10.20 8.93
C GLU A 33 -2.13 10.98 7.78
N LEU A 34 -1.49 12.06 7.32
CA LEU A 34 -2.01 12.88 6.23
C LEU A 34 -1.96 12.14 4.89
N LEU A 35 -0.87 11.40 4.64
CA LEU A 35 -0.79 10.54 3.47
C LEU A 35 -1.89 9.47 3.52
N GLY A 36 -2.13 8.85 4.68
CA GLY A 36 -3.21 7.89 4.90
C GLY A 36 -4.59 8.44 4.56
N GLU A 37 -4.92 9.65 5.00
CA GLU A 37 -6.21 10.30 4.68
C GLU A 37 -6.35 10.62 3.18
N ILE A 38 -5.27 11.07 2.52
CA ILE A 38 -5.27 11.29 1.07
C ILE A 38 -5.53 9.99 0.31
N LEU A 39 -4.85 8.91 0.71
CA LEU A 39 -5.04 7.59 0.13
C LEU A 39 -6.48 7.10 0.32
N LEU A 40 -7.06 7.32 1.49
CA LEU A 40 -8.45 6.94 1.78
C LEU A 40 -9.43 7.73 0.90
N TYR A 41 -9.24 9.04 0.78
CA TYR A 41 -10.05 9.88 -0.09
C TYR A 41 -9.97 9.45 -1.57
N TRP A 42 -8.76 9.11 -2.05
CA TRP A 42 -8.59 8.55 -3.39
C TRP A 42 -9.37 7.24 -3.58
N MET A 43 -9.44 6.41 -2.54
CA MET A 43 -10.17 5.15 -2.61
C MET A 43 -11.68 5.29 -2.65
N GLU A 44 -12.21 6.25 -1.90
CA GLU A 44 -13.62 6.64 -1.91
C GLU A 44 -14.03 7.21 -3.27
N THR A 45 -13.25 8.15 -3.81
CA THR A 45 -13.52 8.73 -5.14
C THR A 45 -13.41 7.69 -6.26
N ALA A 46 -12.53 6.70 -6.12
CA ALA A 46 -12.43 5.60 -7.07
C ALA A 46 -13.59 4.59 -6.99
N LYS A 47 -14.53 4.68 -6.02
CA LYS A 47 -15.68 3.74 -5.90
C LYS A 47 -16.64 3.77 -7.09
N GLY A 48 -16.70 4.89 -7.82
CA GLY A 48 -17.56 5.03 -9.00
C GLY A 48 -16.96 4.54 -10.33
N GLN A 49 -15.67 4.19 -10.37
CA GLN A 49 -14.95 3.99 -11.66
C GLN A 49 -14.59 2.54 -11.97
N SER A 50 -14.72 1.60 -11.02
CA SER A 50 -14.41 0.19 -11.26
C SER A 50 -15.17 -0.71 -10.30
N ALA A 51 -15.81 -1.76 -10.82
CA ALA A 51 -16.52 -2.78 -10.06
C ALA A 51 -15.63 -3.66 -9.16
N THR A 52 -14.30 -3.46 -9.17
CA THR A 52 -13.34 -4.27 -8.39
C THR A 52 -12.60 -3.41 -7.37
N THR A 53 -13.23 -3.18 -6.22
CA THR A 53 -12.60 -2.53 -5.06
C THR A 53 -11.31 -3.24 -4.64
N ASP A 54 -11.21 -4.55 -4.89
CA ASP A 54 -10.09 -5.41 -4.52
C ASP A 54 -8.73 -5.00 -5.13
N ARG A 55 -8.71 -4.24 -6.24
CA ARG A 55 -7.45 -3.82 -6.89
C ARG A 55 -6.92 -2.47 -6.41
N LYS A 56 -7.69 -1.71 -5.63
CA LYS A 56 -7.30 -0.34 -5.25
C LYS A 56 -6.15 -0.32 -4.26
N TRP A 57 -6.20 -1.18 -3.24
CA TRP A 57 -5.13 -1.32 -2.25
C TRP A 57 -3.82 -1.75 -2.92
N THR A 58 -3.90 -2.66 -3.90
CA THR A 58 -2.75 -3.11 -4.69
C THR A 58 -2.13 -1.96 -5.47
N LYS A 59 -2.96 -1.10 -6.09
CA LYS A 59 -2.45 0.11 -6.77
C LYS A 59 -1.67 1.01 -5.83
N ILE A 60 -2.19 1.26 -4.63
CA ILE A 60 -1.51 2.08 -3.60
C ILE A 60 -0.21 1.41 -3.13
N ALA A 61 -0.28 0.14 -2.75
CA ALA A 61 0.86 -0.62 -2.23
C ALA A 61 1.97 -0.86 -3.26
N HIS A 62 1.67 -0.74 -4.56
CA HIS A 62 2.64 -0.89 -5.64
C HIS A 62 3.29 0.44 -6.07
N VAL A 63 2.86 1.60 -5.55
CA VAL A 63 3.48 2.90 -5.87
C VAL A 63 4.92 2.95 -5.36
N CYS A 64 5.10 2.78 -4.05
CA CYS A 64 6.42 2.69 -3.43
C CYS A 64 6.33 2.01 -2.05
N HIS A 65 7.50 1.70 -1.48
CA HIS A 65 7.59 1.08 -0.15
C HIS A 65 6.88 1.90 0.93
N HIS A 66 7.10 3.22 0.96
CA HIS A 66 6.51 4.10 1.96
C HIS A 66 4.98 4.11 1.92
N TRP A 67 4.39 4.17 0.72
CA TRP A 67 2.93 4.11 0.55
C TRP A 67 2.35 2.77 1.02
N ARG A 68 3.07 1.68 0.77
CA ARG A 68 2.70 0.36 1.27
C ARG A 68 2.70 0.31 2.80
N GLU A 69 3.72 0.87 3.44
CA GLU A 69 3.80 0.92 4.91
C GLU A 69 2.64 1.75 5.50
N VAL A 70 2.36 2.92 4.94
CA VAL A 70 1.24 3.79 5.36
C VAL A 70 -0.11 3.10 5.13
N ALA A 71 -0.30 2.44 3.99
CA ALA A 71 -1.52 1.70 3.72
C ALA A 71 -1.73 0.55 4.72
N LEU A 72 -0.69 -0.24 5.01
CA LEU A 72 -0.75 -1.34 5.97
C LEU A 72 -0.98 -0.87 7.42
N SER A 73 -0.52 0.33 7.78
CA SER A 73 -0.72 0.89 9.12
C SER A 73 -2.09 1.54 9.32
N SER A 74 -2.85 1.78 8.24
CA SER A 74 -4.11 2.53 8.24
C SER A 74 -5.34 1.60 8.13
N PRO A 75 -6.02 1.24 9.23
CA PRO A 75 -7.06 0.20 9.19
C PRO A 75 -8.31 0.61 8.38
N ARG A 76 -8.60 1.92 8.28
CA ARG A 76 -9.69 2.47 7.44
C ARG A 76 -9.48 2.16 5.96
N LEU A 77 -8.22 2.03 5.52
CA LEU A 77 -7.85 1.53 4.20
C LEU A 77 -8.01 0.01 4.08
N TRP A 78 -8.76 -0.66 4.94
CA TRP A 78 -9.07 -2.08 4.74
C TRP A 78 -10.51 -2.39 5.12
N SER A 79 -11.30 -1.39 5.52
CA SER A 79 -12.66 -1.58 5.99
C SER A 79 -13.72 -1.55 4.88
N SER A 80 -13.39 -0.94 3.74
CA SER A 80 -14.32 -0.81 2.61
C SER A 80 -13.95 -1.78 1.47
N PHE A 81 -14.32 -3.06 1.58
CA PHE A 81 -14.01 -4.10 0.61
C PHE A 81 -15.26 -4.89 0.18
N THR A 82 -15.16 -5.62 -0.93
CA THR A 82 -16.19 -6.56 -1.39
C THR A 82 -15.92 -7.94 -0.82
N LEU A 83 -16.97 -8.65 -0.40
CA LEU A 83 -16.84 -10.05 -0.01
C LEU A 83 -16.39 -10.88 -1.23
N GLY A 84 -15.33 -11.66 -1.04
CA GLY A 84 -14.72 -12.49 -2.06
C GLY A 84 -14.24 -13.82 -1.50
N PRO A 85 -13.18 -14.44 -2.08
CA PRO A 85 -12.55 -15.63 -1.53
C PRO A 85 -12.31 -15.50 -0.02
N LEU A 86 -12.53 -16.58 0.74
CA LEU A 86 -12.48 -16.54 2.20
C LEU A 86 -11.15 -16.01 2.75
N ASP A 87 -10.02 -16.38 2.12
CA ASP A 87 -8.70 -15.90 2.53
C ASP A 87 -8.55 -14.38 2.32
N TRP A 88 -9.11 -13.85 1.22
CA TRP A 88 -9.13 -12.41 0.96
C TRP A 88 -9.99 -11.68 1.99
N THR A 89 -11.22 -12.14 2.16
CA THR A 89 -12.17 -11.57 3.14
C THR A 89 -11.58 -11.58 4.54
N ARG A 90 -10.95 -12.69 4.95
CA ARG A 90 -10.27 -12.83 6.24
C ARG A 90 -9.11 -11.85 6.38
N GLU A 91 -8.30 -11.70 5.35
CA GLU A 91 -7.17 -10.77 5.37
C GLU A 91 -7.65 -9.31 5.46
N MET A 92 -8.72 -8.94 4.74
CA MET A 92 -9.30 -7.59 4.83
C MET A 92 -9.84 -7.32 6.24
N LEU A 93 -10.60 -8.26 6.82
CA LEU A 93 -11.08 -8.17 8.20
C LEU A 93 -9.94 -8.08 9.22
N ALA A 94 -8.87 -8.86 9.03
CA ALA A 94 -7.70 -8.81 9.92
C ALA A 94 -7.01 -7.43 9.87
N ARG A 95 -6.93 -6.82 8.70
CA ARG A 95 -6.30 -5.51 8.50
C ARG A 95 -7.19 -4.33 8.89
N SER A 96 -8.52 -4.46 8.80
CA SER A 96 -9.46 -3.41 9.21
C SER A 96 -9.50 -3.18 10.72
N LYS A 97 -9.05 -4.15 11.52
CA LYS A 97 -8.96 -4.09 12.99
C LYS A 97 -10.30 -3.64 13.60
N ARG A 98 -10.38 -2.43 14.15
CA ARG A 98 -11.57 -1.84 14.78
C ARG A 98 -12.18 -0.71 13.94
N ALA A 99 -11.76 -0.55 12.68
CA ALA A 99 -12.36 0.42 11.79
C ALA A 99 -13.81 0.01 11.47
N PRO A 100 -14.74 0.98 11.31
CA PRO A 100 -16.10 0.70 10.87
C PRO A 100 -16.11 0.01 9.49
N LEU A 101 -16.84 -1.10 9.36
CA LEU A 101 -17.05 -1.87 8.12
C LEU A 101 -18.30 -1.38 7.38
#